data_AF-R9K396-F1
#
_entry.id   AF-R9K396-F1
#
_cell.length_a   1.000
_cell.length_b   1.000
_cell.length_c   1.000
_cell.angle_alpha   90.00
_cell.angle_beta   90.00
_cell.angle_gamma   90.00
#
_symmetry.space_group_name_H-M   'P 1'
#
loop_
_entity.id
_entity.type
_entity.pdbx_description
1 polymer ?
#
loop_
_entity_poly.entity_id
_entity_poly.type
_entity_poly.pdbx_seq_one_letter_code
_entity_poly.pdbx_strand_id
1 'polypeptide(L)'
;MPGIKNKKFETFGDGLLTICEAEDRKLIQNKIEHVRYGNRTIGVSRFWQAKTAGNKVDKLLSIPLDLLNLSQVNVHDIIILENEEKGKGGSGQYEIIQIQQKFDAEPPTLYLSLEKLVHTYKDRRNIGGG
;
A
#
# COMPACT_ATOMS: atom_id res chain seq x y z
N MET A 1 -4.66 -36.45 -17.64
CA MET A 1 -3.61 -35.42 -17.51
C MET A 1 -4.07 -34.41 -16.46
N PRO A 2 -3.42 -34.27 -15.30
CA PRO A 2 -3.81 -33.30 -14.28
C PRO A 2 -3.49 -31.89 -14.76
N GLY A 3 -4.50 -31.02 -14.82
CA GLY A 3 -4.38 -29.64 -15.28
C GLY A 3 -3.41 -28.84 -14.41
N ILE A 4 -2.51 -28.12 -15.08
CA ILE A 4 -1.61 -27.15 -14.47
C ILE A 4 -2.47 -26.21 -13.63
N LYS A 5 -2.36 -26.30 -12.30
CA LYS A 5 -3.00 -25.35 -11.39
C LYS A 5 -2.46 -23.98 -11.76
N ASN A 6 -3.31 -23.12 -12.31
CA ASN A 6 -3.02 -21.70 -12.56
C ASN A 6 -2.54 -21.08 -11.25
N LYS A 7 -1.22 -21.05 -11.04
CA LYS A 7 -0.60 -20.18 -10.05
C LYS A 7 -1.02 -18.77 -10.43
N LYS A 8 -1.68 -18.07 -9.51
CA LYS A 8 -2.13 -16.69 -9.72
C LYS A 8 -0.89 -15.81 -9.73
N PHE A 9 -0.29 -15.65 -10.91
CA PHE A 9 0.77 -14.69 -11.13
C PHE A 9 0.24 -13.30 -10.84
N GLU A 10 0.91 -12.62 -9.91
CA GLU A 10 0.61 -11.25 -9.55
C GLU A 10 1.57 -10.34 -10.34
N THR A 11 1.00 -9.35 -11.02
CA THR A 11 1.76 -8.33 -11.74
C THR A 11 1.83 -7.07 -10.90
N PHE A 12 3.01 -6.48 -10.79
CA PHE A 12 3.26 -5.28 -9.98
C PHE A 12 3.62 -4.08 -10.85
N GLY A 13 3.00 -3.97 -12.02
CA GLY A 13 3.34 -2.97 -13.03
C GLY A 13 2.45 -1.74 -13.05
N ASP A 14 1.53 -1.59 -12.08
CA ASP A 14 0.51 -0.54 -12.10
C ASP A 14 1.06 0.84 -11.70
N GLY A 15 2.15 0.86 -10.93
CA GLY A 15 2.82 2.10 -10.58
C GLY A 15 3.92 1.94 -9.54
N LEU A 16 4.42 3.09 -9.09
CA LEU A 16 5.37 3.21 -8.00
C LEU A 16 4.67 3.76 -6.75
N LEU A 17 5.01 3.18 -5.61
CA LEU A 17 4.60 3.65 -4.31
C LEU A 17 5.81 3.83 -3.41
N THR A 18 5.66 4.74 -2.46
CA THR A 18 6.64 5.03 -1.44
C THR A 18 5.98 4.90 -0.08
N ILE A 19 6.54 4.07 0.79
CA ILE A 19 6.07 3.84 2.15
C ILE A 19 6.90 4.71 3.09
N CYS A 20 6.20 5.60 3.78
CA CYS A 20 6.74 6.49 4.79
C CYS A 20 6.20 6.09 6.15
N GLU A 21 7.08 6.15 7.14
CA GLU A 21 6.70 6.12 8.54
C GLU A 21 6.09 7.47 8.91
N ALA A 22 4.93 7.41 9.58
CA ALA A 22 4.30 8.59 10.11
C ALA A 22 3.96 8.43 11.59
N GLU A 23 4.24 9.48 12.34
CA GLU A 23 3.91 9.58 13.76
C GLU A 23 3.36 10.97 14.01
N ASP A 24 2.29 11.05 14.81
CA ASP A 24 1.65 12.32 15.20
C ASP A 24 1.35 13.25 14.00
N ARG A 25 0.73 12.70 12.94
CA ARG A 25 0.37 13.42 11.69
C ARG A 25 1.55 14.01 10.91
N LYS A 26 2.77 13.50 11.11
CA LYS A 26 3.98 13.94 10.41
C LYS A 26 4.69 12.75 9.78
N LEU A 27 5.13 12.91 8.54
CA LEU A 27 6.04 11.95 7.89
C LEU A 27 7.42 12.12 8.53
N ILE A 28 7.92 11.07 9.18
CA ILE A 28 9.21 11.11 9.90
C ILE A 28 10.32 10.59 9.01
N GLN A 29 10.09 9.44 8.36
CA GLN A 29 11.12 8.71 7.64
C GLN A 29 10.54 7.95 6.44
N ASN A 30 11.36 7.77 5.41
CA ASN A 30 11.03 6.89 4.28
C ASN A 30 11.53 5.49 4.60
N LYS A 31 10.59 4.56 4.75
CA LYS A 31 10.92 3.16 4.97
C LYS A 31 11.34 2.52 3.66
N ILE A 32 10.57 2.76 2.60
CA ILE A 32 10.81 2.18 1.28
C ILE A 32 10.32 3.15 0.22
N GLU A 33 11.09 3.35 -0.83
CA GLU A 33 10.77 4.29 -1.91
C GLU A 33 10.76 3.57 -3.26
N HIS A 34 9.96 4.07 -4.20
CA HIS A 34 9.90 3.58 -5.58
C HIS A 34 9.62 2.07 -5.71
N VAL A 35 8.72 1.56 -4.88
CA VAL A 35 8.30 0.15 -4.91
C VAL A 35 7.23 -0.05 -5.96
N ARG A 36 7.43 -1.07 -6.79
CA ARG A 36 6.44 -1.51 -7.77
C ARG A 36 5.26 -2.19 -7.09
N TYR A 37 4.05 -1.77 -7.44
CA TYR A 37 2.82 -2.34 -6.90
C TYR A 37 1.84 -2.77 -7.99
N GLY A 38 0.99 -3.72 -7.62
CA GLY A 38 -0.17 -4.18 -8.37
C GLY A 38 -1.44 -3.57 -7.79
N ASN A 39 -2.28 -2.96 -8.62
CA ASN A 39 -3.59 -2.47 -8.19
C ASN A 39 -4.59 -3.63 -8.19
N ARG A 40 -5.31 -3.81 -7.10
CA ARG A 40 -6.28 -4.90 -6.95
C ARG A 40 -7.65 -4.33 -6.66
N THR A 41 -8.64 -4.84 -7.39
CA THR A 41 -10.04 -4.53 -7.11
C THR A 41 -10.41 -5.04 -5.73
N ILE A 42 -10.96 -4.17 -4.90
CA ILE A 42 -11.52 -4.56 -3.61
C ILE A 42 -12.72 -5.46 -3.90
N GLY A 43 -12.59 -6.74 -3.58
CA GLY A 43 -13.72 -7.67 -3.64
C GLY A 43 -14.83 -7.22 -2.70
N VAL A 44 -16.09 -7.38 -3.12
CA VAL A 44 -17.29 -6.98 -2.37
C VAL A 44 -17.23 -7.45 -0.90
N SER A 45 -16.80 -8.68 -0.64
CA SER A 45 -16.65 -9.23 0.71
C SER A 45 -15.65 -8.47 1.59
N ARG A 46 -14.56 -7.92 1.01
CA ARG A 46 -13.55 -7.16 1.74
C ARG A 46 -14.04 -5.74 2.03
N PHE A 47 -14.74 -5.14 1.07
CA PHE A 47 -15.41 -3.86 1.27
C PHE A 47 -16.43 -3.93 2.43
N TRP A 48 -17.27 -4.97 2.46
CA TRP A 48 -18.22 -5.16 3.56
C TRP A 48 -17.54 -5.47 4.90
N GLN A 49 -16.50 -6.30 4.93
CA GLN A 49 -15.74 -6.56 6.15
C GLN A 49 -15.14 -5.29 6.74
N ALA A 50 -14.53 -4.45 5.90
CA ALA A 50 -14.01 -3.16 6.32
C ALA A 50 -15.13 -2.26 6.88
N LYS A 51 -16.25 -2.16 6.15
CA LYS A 51 -17.40 -1.34 6.54
C LYS A 51 -18.02 -1.78 7.87
N THR A 52 -18.15 -3.08 8.10
CA THR A 52 -18.65 -3.62 9.38
C THR A 52 -17.70 -3.34 10.54
N ALA A 53 -16.38 -3.33 10.28
CA ALA A 53 -15.36 -2.98 11.27
C ALA A 53 -15.25 -1.46 11.52
N GLY A 54 -16.02 -0.63 10.81
CA GLY A 54 -15.91 0.83 10.88
C GLY A 54 -14.72 1.42 10.12
N ASN A 55 -13.98 0.60 9.39
CA ASN A 55 -12.80 1.02 8.62
C ASN A 55 -13.16 1.30 7.17
N LYS A 56 -12.55 2.32 6.56
CA LYS A 56 -12.79 2.67 5.16
C LYS A 56 -11.60 2.24 4.30
N VAL A 57 -11.73 1.12 3.61
CA VAL A 57 -10.72 0.69 2.63
C VAL A 57 -11.08 1.27 1.27
N ASP A 58 -10.31 2.24 0.81
CA ASP A 58 -10.46 2.88 -0.50
C ASP A 58 -9.68 2.14 -1.60
N LYS A 59 -8.52 1.54 -1.26
CA LYS A 59 -7.70 0.81 -2.22
C LYS A 59 -7.12 -0.48 -1.65
N LEU A 60 -6.89 -1.46 -2.55
CA LEU A 60 -6.10 -2.64 -2.24
C LEU A 60 -4.90 -2.69 -3.19
N LEU A 61 -3.69 -2.74 -2.62
CA LEU A 61 -2.47 -2.92 -3.40
C LEU A 61 -1.84 -4.27 -3.09
N SER A 62 -1.22 -4.87 -4.09
CA SER A 62 -0.34 -6.02 -3.91
C SER A 62 1.11 -5.64 -4.20
N ILE A 63 2.03 -6.12 -3.39
CA ILE A 63 3.46 -5.88 -3.54
C ILE A 63 4.18 -7.22 -3.38
N PRO A 64 5.26 -7.51 -4.11
CA PRO A 64 6.03 -8.71 -3.89
C PRO A 64 6.67 -8.65 -2.49
N LEU A 65 6.39 -9.68 -1.69
CA LEU A 65 6.91 -9.82 -0.34
C LEU A 65 8.44 -10.01 -0.36
N ASP A 66 8.99 -10.54 -1.45
CA ASP A 66 10.44 -10.69 -1.65
C ASP A 66 11.19 -9.34 -1.68
N LEU A 67 10.54 -8.27 -2.17
CA LEU A 67 11.10 -6.91 -2.15
C LEU A 67 10.97 -6.22 -0.80
N LEU A 68 10.03 -6.68 0.02
CA LEU A 68 9.67 -6.09 1.29
C LEU A 68 10.32 -6.92 2.40
N ASN A 69 11.37 -6.40 3.03
CA ASN A 69 11.73 -6.91 4.35
C ASN A 69 10.51 -6.69 5.26
N LEU A 70 9.78 -7.76 5.56
CA LEU A 70 8.47 -7.74 6.22
C LEU A 70 8.41 -6.90 7.50
N SER A 71 9.55 -6.67 8.16
CA SER A 71 9.67 -5.81 9.34
C SER A 71 9.59 -4.31 9.05
N GLN A 72 9.66 -3.86 7.80
CA GLN A 72 9.67 -2.44 7.50
C GLN A 72 8.27 -1.83 7.42
N VAL A 73 7.22 -2.59 7.08
CA VAL A 73 5.87 -2.04 6.85
C VAL A 73 4.95 -2.38 8.02
N ASN A 74 4.40 -1.34 8.63
CA ASN A 74 3.46 -1.45 9.73
C ASN A 74 2.07 -0.94 9.34
N VAL A 75 1.07 -1.38 10.11
CA VAL A 75 -0.25 -0.74 10.11
C VAL A 75 -0.07 0.71 10.60
N HIS A 76 -0.82 1.65 10.03
CA HIS A 76 -0.70 3.11 10.20
C HIS A 76 0.46 3.79 9.46
N ASP A 77 1.30 3.05 8.73
CA ASP A 77 2.26 3.69 7.81
C ASP A 77 1.54 4.38 6.65
N ILE A 78 2.18 5.42 6.10
CA ILE A 78 1.63 6.23 5.01
C ILE A 78 2.25 5.81 3.69
N ILE A 79 1.39 5.44 2.75
CA ILE A 79 1.77 5.16 1.37
C ILE A 79 1.49 6.38 0.51
N ILE A 80 2.50 6.79 -0.23
CA ILE A 80 2.43 7.84 -1.24
C ILE A 80 2.46 7.16 -2.61
N LEU A 81 1.41 7.34 -3.39
CA LEU A 81 1.35 6.86 -4.77
C LEU A 81 1.83 7.96 -5.72
N GLU A 82 3.06 7.83 -6.22
CA GLU A 82 3.65 8.83 -7.15
C GLU A 82 2.79 9.04 -8.42
N ASN A 83 2.11 7.97 -8.86
CA ASN A 83 1.23 8.01 -10.01
C ASN A 83 -0.04 8.87 -9.74
N GLU A 84 -0.55 8.87 -8.50
CA GLU A 84 -1.74 9.68 -8.16
C GLU A 84 -1.41 11.10 -7.70
N GLU A 85 -0.28 11.32 -7.04
CA GLU A 85 0.18 12.67 -6.67
C GLU A 85 0.27 13.58 -7.90
N LYS A 86 0.79 13.09 -9.03
CA LYS A 86 0.96 13.88 -10.26
C LYS A 86 -0.34 14.06 -11.07
N GLY A 87 -1.32 13.17 -10.90
CA GLY A 87 -2.46 13.07 -11.81
C GLY A 87 -3.74 13.79 -11.38
N LYS A 88 -4.01 13.93 -10.07
CA LYS A 88 -5.38 14.30 -9.59
C LYS A 88 -5.48 15.35 -8.48
N GLY A 89 -4.45 16.17 -8.24
CA GLY A 89 -4.54 17.30 -7.30
C GLY A 89 -4.93 16.92 -5.86
N GLY A 90 -4.87 15.62 -5.54
CA GLY A 90 -5.00 15.10 -4.18
C GLY A 90 -3.62 14.85 -3.61
N SER A 91 -3.57 14.62 -2.31
CA SER A 91 -2.35 14.28 -1.55
C SER A 91 -1.65 13.01 -2.04
N GLY A 92 -2.31 12.15 -2.83
CA GLY A 92 -1.78 10.83 -3.24
C GLY A 92 -1.43 9.91 -2.05
N GLN A 93 -1.84 10.31 -0.84
CA GLN A 93 -1.47 9.70 0.43
C GLN A 93 -2.58 8.78 0.92
N TYR A 94 -2.15 7.63 1.41
CA TYR A 94 -2.99 6.56 1.86
C TYR A 94 -2.44 5.99 3.15
N GLU A 95 -3.30 5.66 4.11
CA GLU A 95 -2.88 5.00 5.35
C GLU A 95 -3.10 3.49 5.24
N ILE A 96 -2.13 2.71 5.72
CA ILE A 96 -2.26 1.25 5.78
C ILE A 96 -3.16 0.88 6.97
N ILE A 97 -4.37 0.41 6.68
CA ILE A 97 -5.30 -0.05 7.73
C ILE A 97 -5.11 -1.54 8.03
N GLN A 98 -4.69 -2.31 7.02
CA GLN A 98 -4.53 -3.74 7.20
C GLN A 98 -3.50 -4.33 6.25
N ILE A 99 -2.67 -5.23 6.78
CA ILE A 99 -1.65 -5.98 6.05
C ILE A 99 -2.05 -7.45 6.01
N GLN A 100 -1.96 -8.09 4.85
CA GLN A 100 -2.23 -9.52 4.67
C GLN A 100 -1.13 -10.15 3.84
N GLN A 101 -0.35 -11.05 4.46
CA GLN A 101 0.67 -11.82 3.78
C GLN A 101 0.03 -13.01 3.06
N LYS A 102 0.30 -13.16 1.77
CA LYS A 102 -0.21 -14.23 0.94
C LYS A 102 0.96 -15.01 0.33
N PHE A 103 1.30 -16.11 1.00
CA PHE A 103 2.31 -17.08 0.56
C PHE A 103 1.79 -18.05 -0.51
N ASP A 104 0.48 -18.04 -0.75
CA ASP A 104 -0.21 -18.89 -1.74
C ASP A 104 -0.16 -18.31 -3.18
N ALA A 105 0.49 -17.15 -3.36
CA ALA A 105 0.78 -16.57 -4.66
C ALA A 105 2.26 -16.77 -5.01
N GLU A 106 2.58 -16.93 -6.29
CA GLU A 106 3.95 -16.91 -6.79
C GLU A 106 4.16 -15.69 -7.69
N PRO A 107 5.09 -14.78 -7.34
CA PRO A 107 5.89 -14.74 -6.11
C PRO A 107 5.04 -14.45 -4.85
N PRO A 108 5.55 -14.72 -3.62
CA PRO A 108 4.86 -14.38 -2.39
C PRO A 108 4.44 -12.92 -2.39
N THR A 109 3.20 -12.63 -2.02
CA THR A 109 2.62 -11.29 -2.15
C THR A 109 2.11 -10.75 -0.83
N LEU A 110 2.25 -9.44 -0.66
CA LEU A 110 1.70 -8.69 0.45
C LEU A 110 0.52 -7.88 -0.05
N TYR A 111 -0.65 -8.12 0.52
CA TYR A 111 -1.85 -7.33 0.25
C TYR A 111 -1.99 -6.25 1.31
N LEU A 112 -2.00 -5.01 0.86
CA LEU A 112 -2.15 -3.82 1.69
C LEU A 112 -3.52 -3.22 1.43
N SER A 113 -4.31 -3.11 2.49
CA SER A 113 -5.61 -2.43 2.47
C SER A 113 -5.39 -1.00 2.93
N LEU A 114 -5.72 -0.06 2.05
CA LEU A 114 -5.40 1.34 2.18
C LEU A 114 -6.65 2.20 2.34
N GLU A 115 -6.60 3.15 3.26
CA GLU A 115 -7.59 4.21 3.43
C GLU A 115 -7.08 5.49 2.80
N LYS A 116 -7.94 6.19 2.04
CA LYS A 116 -7.53 7.45 1.41
C LYS A 116 -7.50 8.56 2.44
N LEU A 117 -6.33 9.18 2.63
CA LEU A 117 -6.19 10.32 3.51
C LEU A 117 -6.65 11.60 2.80
N VAL A 118 -7.71 12.21 3.34
CA VAL A 118 -8.21 13.51 2.86
C VAL A 118 -7.26 14.65 3.24
N HIS A 119 -6.55 14.52 4.37
CA HIS A 119 -5.61 15.51 4.86
C HIS A 119 -4.18 15.03 4.61
N THR A 120 -3.43 15.78 3.81
CA THR A 120 -1.99 15.54 3.58
C THR A 120 -1.23 15.65 4.90
N TYR A 121 -0.41 14.66 5.23
CA TYR A 121 0.53 14.75 6.34
C TYR A 121 1.52 15.87 6.06
N LYS A 122 1.85 16.66 7.09
CA LYS A 122 2.88 17.70 6.96
C LYS A 122 4.22 16.99 6.75
N ASP A 123 4.77 17.14 5.56
CA ASP A 123 6.10 16.65 5.23
C ASP A 123 7.13 17.40 6.08
N ARG A 124 7.73 16.70 7.06
CA ARG A 124 8.81 17.25 7.88
C ARG A 124 10.18 16.77 7.40
N ARG A 125 10.24 16.00 6.31
CA ARG A 125 11.49 15.57 5.66
C ARG A 125 12.23 16.79 5.09
N ASN A 126 11.50 17.84 4.73
CA ASN A 126 12.04 19.11 4.23
C ASN A 126 12.28 20.18 5.32
N ILE A 127 12.97 19.82 6.41
CA ILE A 127 13.61 20.80 7.32
C ILE A 127 15.05 20.36 7.58
N GLY A 128 15.80 20.21 6.50
CA GLY A 128 17.25 20.05 6.49
C GLY A 128 17.83 21.08 5.53
N GLY A 129 17.72 22.36 5.90
CA GLY A 129 18.54 23.40 5.30
C GLY A 129 19.98 23.24 5.77
N GLY A 130 20.92 23.27 4.82
CA GLY A 130 22.36 23.23 5.02
C GLY A 130 23.08 23.15 3.68
#